data_AF-A0A4R4UFV2-F1
#
_entry.id   AF-A0A4R4UFV2-F1
#
_cell.length_a   1.000
_cell.length_b   1.000
_cell.length_c   1.000
_cell.angle_alpha   90.00
_cell.angle_beta   90.00
_cell.angle_gamma   90.00
#
_symmetry.space_group_name_H-M   'P 1'
#
loop_
_entity.id
_entity.type
_entity.pdbx_description
1 polymer ?
#
loop_
_entity_poly.entity_id
_entity_poly.type
_entity_poly.pdbx_seq_one_letter_code
_entity_poly.pdbx_strand_id
1 'polypeptide(L)'
;MRDLPADTGLRSFRRFTWWTLVLLTGSLLIFSSGPWILNPGVPAAARPPAAGGLAVTAVAAAVLFGRRLSGVPGGPPGRAPAVWLAAGCAGAVVLGGVLLAARGYGTWSFAPATMVSIAATYLPAGRRWALVAAAAAAAGGAGGGVALAMGDDPLFAAALPAGLVTLTGWVTLGMLWSWDVADRLNQARRLSAELAVKDERLRFAADLHDIQGHHLQVIALKSELAARLAAADPARAAAEMREVRRLAADALRDTRAVVQGYRRTTLEAEITNATRVLAAAGIDATTHVDPAG
;
A
#
# COMPACT_ATOMS: atom_id res chain seq x y z
N MET A 1 10.59 21.71 5.96
CA MET A 1 10.67 20.25 5.77
C MET A 1 9.79 19.62 6.84
N ARG A 2 8.47 19.63 6.61
CA ARG A 2 7.47 19.09 7.55
C ARG A 2 7.15 17.69 7.06
N ASP A 3 7.32 16.71 7.93
CA ASP A 3 6.87 15.33 7.75
C ASP A 3 5.34 15.34 7.53
N LEU A 4 4.92 15.32 6.27
CA LEU A 4 3.53 15.07 5.93
C LEU A 4 3.15 13.64 6.38
N PRO A 5 1.87 13.42 6.76
CA PRO A 5 1.38 12.29 7.55
C PRO A 5 1.27 10.98 6.75
N ALA A 6 2.24 10.69 5.90
CA ALA A 6 2.22 9.52 5.05
C ALA A 6 2.36 8.20 5.86
N ASP A 7 2.80 8.29 7.12
CA ASP A 7 2.87 7.17 8.06
C ASP A 7 1.50 6.89 8.75
N THR A 8 0.65 7.90 8.97
CA THR A 8 -0.67 7.67 9.60
C THR A 8 -1.66 7.00 8.66
N GLY A 9 -1.62 7.31 7.36
CA GLY A 9 -2.48 6.70 6.34
C GLY A 9 -2.26 5.19 6.22
N LEU A 10 -1.00 4.75 6.12
CA LEU A 10 -0.65 3.33 6.03
C LEU A 10 -0.98 2.57 7.32
N ARG A 11 -0.74 3.18 8.49
CA ARG A 11 -1.10 2.57 9.78
C ARG A 11 -2.61 2.42 9.94
N SER A 12 -3.38 3.44 9.55
CA SER A 12 -4.86 3.41 9.56
C SER A 12 -5.39 2.35 8.59
N PHE A 13 -4.88 2.32 7.36
CA PHE A 13 -5.26 1.33 6.35
C PHE A 13 -4.90 -0.11 6.75
N ARG A 14 -3.73 -0.31 7.37
CA ARG A 14 -3.34 -1.61 7.93
C ARG A 14 -4.29 -2.03 9.05
N ARG A 15 -4.62 -1.11 9.96
CA ARG A 15 -5.54 -1.39 11.08
C ARG A 15 -6.94 -1.71 10.58
N PHE A 16 -7.41 -0.97 9.57
CA PHE A 16 -8.67 -1.22 8.88
C PHE A 16 -8.66 -2.60 8.23
N THR A 17 -7.67 -2.90 7.38
CA THR A 17 -7.53 -4.20 6.70
C THR A 17 -7.49 -5.34 7.71
N TRP A 18 -6.74 -5.19 8.80
CA TRP A 18 -6.68 -6.21 9.85
C TRP A 18 -8.04 -6.42 10.53
N TRP A 19 -8.74 -5.34 10.93
CA TRP A 19 -10.07 -5.45 11.53
C TRP A 19 -11.08 -6.07 10.57
N THR A 20 -11.12 -5.64 9.31
CA THR A 20 -12.02 -6.19 8.30
C THR A 20 -11.78 -7.68 8.12
N LEU A 21 -10.52 -8.12 8.03
CA LEU A 21 -10.17 -9.52 7.76
C LEU A 21 -10.43 -10.41 8.98
N VAL A 22 -10.11 -9.95 10.19
CA VAL A 22 -10.41 -10.66 11.43
C VAL A 22 -11.91 -10.72 11.71
N LEU A 23 -12.64 -9.61 11.54
CA LEU A 23 -14.08 -9.56 11.76
C LEU A 23 -14.83 -10.41 10.73
N LEU A 24 -14.45 -10.32 9.44
CA LEU A 24 -15.05 -11.13 8.39
C LEU A 24 -14.78 -12.63 8.61
N THR A 25 -13.55 -13.00 8.93
CA THR A 25 -13.20 -14.41 9.17
C THR A 25 -13.90 -14.94 10.42
N GLY A 26 -13.90 -14.17 11.51
CA GLY A 26 -14.55 -14.53 12.77
C GLY A 26 -16.07 -14.63 12.63
N SER A 27 -16.71 -13.68 11.95
CA SER A 27 -18.16 -13.69 11.73
C SER A 27 -18.58 -14.85 10.85
N LEU A 28 -17.83 -15.16 9.78
CA LEU A 28 -18.11 -16.31 8.92
C LEU A 28 -17.86 -17.64 9.65
N LEU A 29 -16.83 -17.73 10.49
CA LEU A 29 -16.61 -18.90 11.35
C LEU A 29 -17.82 -19.13 12.27
N ILE A 30 -18.25 -18.10 12.99
CA ILE A 30 -19.43 -18.15 13.88
C ILE A 30 -20.70 -18.46 13.10
N PHE A 31 -20.91 -17.85 11.93
CA PHE A 31 -22.09 -18.08 11.11
C PHE A 31 -22.13 -19.51 10.56
N SER A 32 -20.98 -20.06 10.18
CA SER A 32 -20.85 -21.40 9.59
C SER A 32 -21.06 -22.53 10.62
N SER A 33 -20.58 -22.36 11.86
CA SER A 33 -20.62 -23.40 12.89
C SER A 33 -21.64 -23.14 14.01
N GLY A 34 -21.99 -21.88 14.27
CA GLY A 34 -22.85 -21.46 15.36
C GLY A 34 -24.24 -22.10 15.34
N PRO A 35 -24.98 -22.09 14.21
CA PRO A 35 -26.28 -22.75 14.11
C PRO A 35 -26.22 -24.25 14.44
N TRP A 36 -25.12 -24.92 14.09
CA TRP A 36 -24.91 -26.33 14.41
C TRP A 36 -24.59 -26.54 15.90
N ILE A 37 -23.69 -25.74 16.47
CA ILE A 37 -23.29 -25.83 17.89
C ILE A 37 -24.48 -25.58 18.84
N LEU A 38 -25.35 -24.64 18.47
CA LEU A 38 -26.52 -24.25 19.26
C LEU A 38 -27.72 -25.19 19.05
N ASN A 39 -27.65 -26.14 18.12
CA ASN A 39 -28.76 -27.02 17.80
C ASN A 39 -29.01 -28.02 18.96
N PRO A 40 -30.22 -28.05 19.55
CA PRO A 40 -30.58 -28.98 20.62
C PRO A 40 -30.43 -30.46 20.24
N GLY A 41 -30.59 -30.79 18.95
CA GLY A 41 -30.49 -32.16 18.43
C GLY A 41 -29.06 -32.69 18.28
N VAL A 42 -28.04 -31.84 18.46
CA VAL A 42 -26.63 -32.27 18.41
C VAL A 42 -26.21 -32.86 19.76
N PRO A 43 -25.48 -34.00 19.79
CA PRO A 43 -25.01 -34.62 21.03
C PRO A 43 -24.23 -33.63 21.91
N ALA A 44 -24.56 -33.58 23.21
CA ALA A 44 -23.92 -32.66 24.15
C ALA A 44 -22.39 -32.85 24.23
N ALA A 45 -21.91 -34.08 24.03
CA ALA A 45 -20.48 -34.41 24.02
C ALA A 45 -19.72 -33.81 22.81
N ALA A 46 -20.40 -33.50 21.70
CA ALA A 46 -19.78 -32.96 20.50
C ALA A 46 -19.65 -31.42 20.52
N ARG A 47 -20.37 -30.73 21.42
CA ARG A 47 -20.35 -29.26 21.49
C ARG A 47 -19.05 -28.68 22.05
N PRO A 48 -18.47 -29.18 23.17
CA PRO A 48 -17.21 -28.67 23.70
C PRO A 48 -16.03 -28.73 22.71
N PRO A 49 -15.76 -29.85 22.01
CA PRO A 49 -14.66 -29.91 21.06
C PRO A 49 -14.89 -28.99 19.83
N ALA A 50 -16.14 -28.86 19.36
CA ALA A 50 -16.46 -27.92 18.28
C ALA A 50 -16.25 -26.45 18.72
N ALA A 51 -16.73 -26.06 19.90
CA ALA A 51 -16.53 -24.71 20.43
C ALA A 51 -15.05 -24.41 20.68
N GLY A 52 -14.29 -25.37 21.20
CA GLY A 52 -12.83 -25.26 21.36
C GLY A 52 -12.12 -25.11 20.02
N GLY A 53 -12.45 -25.95 19.03
CA GLY A 53 -11.90 -25.87 17.68
C GLY A 53 -12.19 -24.53 17.00
N LEU A 54 -13.41 -24.00 17.16
CA LEU A 54 -13.80 -22.68 16.68
C LEU A 54 -12.93 -21.57 17.29
N ALA A 55 -12.82 -21.56 18.62
CA ALA A 55 -12.05 -20.54 19.34
C ALA A 55 -10.57 -20.57 18.95
N VAL A 56 -9.96 -21.76 18.91
CA VAL A 56 -8.55 -21.93 18.51
C VAL A 56 -8.33 -21.48 17.07
N THR A 57 -9.23 -21.85 16.14
CA THR A 57 -9.14 -21.45 14.73
C THR A 57 -9.25 -19.93 14.58
N ALA A 58 -10.21 -19.30 15.26
CA ALA A 58 -10.42 -17.86 15.21
C ALA A 58 -9.22 -17.07 15.78
N VAL A 59 -8.69 -17.50 16.94
CA VAL A 59 -7.51 -16.86 17.56
C VAL A 59 -6.27 -17.04 16.69
N ALA A 60 -6.02 -18.25 16.19
CA ALA A 60 -4.91 -18.52 15.28
C ALA A 60 -5.01 -17.66 14.02
N ALA A 61 -6.19 -17.54 13.41
CA ALA A 61 -6.42 -16.68 12.27
C ALA A 61 -6.08 -15.22 12.56
N ALA A 62 -6.57 -14.67 13.68
CA ALA A 62 -6.31 -13.29 14.07
C ALA A 62 -4.81 -12.99 14.27
N VAL A 63 -4.09 -13.89 14.95
CA VAL A 63 -2.64 -13.78 15.17
C VAL A 63 -1.86 -13.88 13.86
N LEU A 64 -2.21 -14.84 13.00
CA LEU A 64 -1.53 -15.06 11.73
C LEU A 64 -1.79 -13.92 10.73
N PHE A 65 -3.00 -13.37 10.65
CA PHE A 65 -3.25 -12.18 9.85
C PHE A 65 -2.53 -10.95 10.40
N GLY A 66 -2.51 -10.78 11.73
CA GLY A 66 -1.75 -9.70 12.38
C GLY A 66 -0.28 -9.74 12.01
N ARG A 67 0.34 -10.93 12.06
CA ARG A 67 1.75 -11.10 11.67
C ARG A 67 2.00 -10.91 10.18
N ARG A 68 1.10 -11.39 9.32
CA ARG A 68 1.21 -11.20 7.87
C ARG A 68 1.15 -9.71 7.50
N LEU A 69 0.22 -8.96 8.09
CA LEU A 69 0.03 -7.53 7.84
C LEU A 69 1.08 -6.64 8.56
N SER A 70 1.76 -7.15 9.58
CA SER A 70 2.89 -6.43 10.21
C SER A 70 4.19 -6.53 9.41
N GLY A 71 4.27 -7.43 8.43
CA GLY A 71 5.42 -7.55 7.54
C GLY A 71 5.56 -6.33 6.64
N VAL A 72 6.74 -6.16 6.04
CA VAL A 72 6.97 -5.14 5.02
C VAL A 72 6.15 -5.49 3.77
N PRO A 73 5.27 -4.59 3.27
CA PRO A 73 4.54 -4.83 2.03
C PRO A 73 5.49 -5.13 0.86
N GLY A 74 5.11 -6.07 -0.01
CA GLY A 74 5.95 -6.52 -1.13
C GLY A 74 7.22 -7.30 -0.76
N GLY A 75 7.53 -7.48 0.52
CA GLY A 75 8.65 -8.31 0.98
C GLY A 75 8.41 -9.82 0.77
N PRO A 76 9.48 -10.64 0.82
CA PRO A 76 9.34 -12.09 0.77
C PRO A 76 8.40 -12.58 1.88
N PRO A 77 7.68 -13.70 1.67
CA PRO A 77 6.82 -14.23 2.71
C PRO A 77 7.63 -14.50 3.98
N GLY A 78 7.29 -13.81 5.07
CA GLY A 78 7.88 -14.06 6.38
C GLY A 78 7.63 -15.50 6.83
N ARG A 79 8.39 -15.98 7.82
CA ARG A 79 8.11 -17.29 8.40
C ARG A 79 6.85 -17.23 9.24
N ALA A 80 5.91 -18.11 8.95
CA ALA A 80 4.73 -18.25 9.78
C ALA A 80 5.11 -18.80 11.17
N PRO A 81 4.51 -18.30 12.26
CA PRO A 81 4.66 -18.90 13.57
C PRO A 81 4.11 -20.33 13.56
N ALA A 82 5.00 -21.32 13.56
CA ALA A 82 4.64 -22.73 13.43
C ALA A 82 3.62 -23.18 14.48
N VAL A 83 3.73 -22.67 15.71
CA VAL A 83 2.81 -22.97 16.81
C VAL A 83 1.37 -22.54 16.50
N TRP A 84 1.18 -21.33 15.98
CA TRP A 84 -0.17 -20.81 15.67
C TRP A 84 -0.75 -21.45 14.42
N LEU A 85 0.07 -21.75 13.42
CA LEU A 85 -0.37 -22.53 12.27
C LEU A 85 -0.81 -23.94 12.69
N ALA A 86 0.01 -24.64 13.47
CA ALA A 86 -0.30 -26.00 13.92
C ALA A 86 -1.55 -26.02 14.81
N ALA A 87 -1.67 -25.09 15.76
CA ALA A 87 -2.85 -24.96 16.62
C ALA A 87 -4.11 -24.64 15.79
N GLY A 88 -4.03 -23.69 14.87
CA GLY A 88 -5.14 -23.33 13.97
C GLY A 88 -5.56 -24.50 13.09
N CYS A 89 -4.62 -25.21 12.47
CA CYS A 89 -4.90 -26.41 11.68
C CYS A 89 -5.54 -27.52 12.54
N ALA A 90 -5.03 -27.76 13.76
CA ALA A 90 -5.61 -28.75 14.67
C ALA A 90 -7.04 -28.37 15.08
N GLY A 91 -7.28 -27.11 15.44
CA GLY A 91 -8.62 -26.61 15.76
C GLY A 91 -9.59 -26.71 14.59
N ALA A 92 -9.12 -26.41 13.37
CA ALA A 92 -9.89 -26.51 12.15
C ALA A 92 -10.23 -27.95 11.77
N VAL A 93 -9.30 -28.89 11.97
CA VAL A 93 -9.52 -30.33 11.75
C VAL A 93 -10.53 -30.88 12.77
N VAL A 94 -10.41 -30.50 14.05
CA VAL A 94 -11.37 -30.91 15.08
C VAL A 94 -12.77 -30.38 14.77
N LEU A 95 -12.89 -29.07 14.49
CA LEU A 95 -14.18 -28.45 14.17
C LEU A 95 -14.78 -29.06 12.88
N GLY A 96 -13.99 -29.13 11.81
CA GLY A 96 -14.45 -29.67 10.53
C GLY A 96 -14.81 -31.15 10.62
N GLY A 97 -14.02 -31.96 11.33
CA GLY A 97 -14.29 -33.38 11.53
C GLY A 97 -15.58 -33.63 12.32
N VAL A 98 -15.81 -32.86 13.39
CA VAL A 98 -17.05 -32.94 14.18
C VAL A 98 -18.28 -32.58 13.34
N LEU A 99 -18.22 -31.49 12.57
CA LEU A 99 -19.32 -31.08 11.69
C LEU A 99 -19.57 -32.10 10.57
N LEU A 100 -18.50 -32.63 9.97
CA LEU A 100 -18.61 -33.64 8.90
C LEU A 100 -19.21 -34.95 9.41
N ALA A 101 -18.78 -35.42 10.58
CA ALA A 101 -19.33 -36.62 11.23
C ALA A 101 -20.82 -36.48 11.55
N ALA A 102 -21.29 -35.26 11.79
CA ALA A 102 -22.69 -34.94 12.04
C ALA A 102 -23.48 -34.59 10.76
N ARG A 103 -22.97 -34.96 9.57
CA ARG A 103 -23.57 -34.70 8.26
C ARG A 103 -23.83 -33.21 7.97
N GLY A 104 -23.03 -32.32 8.57
CA GLY A 104 -23.03 -30.88 8.32
C GLY A 104 -22.31 -30.51 7.00
N TYR A 105 -22.75 -31.11 5.88
CA TYR A 105 -22.06 -31.04 4.59
C TYR A 105 -21.81 -29.63 4.05
N GLY A 106 -22.64 -28.66 4.48
CA GLY A 106 -22.58 -27.28 3.97
C GLY A 106 -21.51 -26.38 4.58
N THR A 107 -20.96 -26.67 5.77
CA THR A 107 -20.12 -25.66 6.46
C THR A 107 -18.86 -26.22 7.13
N TRP A 108 -18.71 -27.53 7.22
CA TRP A 108 -17.57 -28.18 7.89
C TRP A 108 -16.21 -27.75 7.33
N SER A 109 -16.13 -27.41 6.04
CA SER A 109 -14.88 -27.03 5.39
C SER A 109 -14.46 -25.57 5.60
N PHE A 110 -15.30 -24.71 6.20
CA PHE A 110 -14.96 -23.29 6.37
C PHE A 110 -13.72 -23.09 7.24
N ALA A 111 -13.65 -23.77 8.38
CA ALA A 111 -12.51 -23.70 9.27
C ALA A 111 -11.19 -24.16 8.59
N PRO A 112 -11.10 -25.35 7.97
CA PRO A 112 -9.88 -25.74 7.27
C PRO A 112 -9.59 -24.85 6.04
N ALA A 113 -10.63 -24.36 5.34
CA ALA A 113 -10.48 -23.43 4.23
C ALA A 113 -9.80 -22.11 4.66
N THR A 114 -10.17 -21.55 5.82
CA THR A 114 -9.52 -20.35 6.35
C THR A 114 -8.04 -20.60 6.67
N MET A 115 -7.72 -21.74 7.29
CA MET A 115 -6.33 -22.08 7.63
C MET A 115 -5.47 -22.36 6.39
N VAL A 116 -6.02 -23.04 5.38
CA VAL A 116 -5.36 -23.22 4.08
C VAL A 116 -5.08 -21.87 3.41
N SER A 117 -6.08 -20.98 3.41
CA SER A 117 -5.95 -19.64 2.85
C SER A 117 -4.85 -18.84 3.55
N ILE A 118 -4.82 -18.89 4.88
CA ILE A 118 -3.77 -18.25 5.69
C ILE A 118 -2.40 -18.86 5.40
N ALA A 119 -2.27 -20.19 5.38
CA ALA A 119 -1.01 -20.88 5.06
C ALA A 119 -0.50 -20.50 3.66
N ALA A 120 -1.40 -20.37 2.67
CA ALA A 120 -1.07 -19.91 1.33
C ALA A 120 -0.43 -18.50 1.31
N THR A 121 -0.79 -17.62 2.25
CA THR A 121 -0.19 -16.27 2.35
C THR A 121 1.30 -16.29 2.69
N TYR A 122 1.76 -17.36 3.33
CA TYR A 122 3.16 -17.56 3.73
C TYR A 122 3.97 -18.37 2.71
N LEU A 123 3.35 -18.79 1.61
CA LEU A 123 4.03 -19.49 0.51
C LEU A 123 4.45 -18.53 -0.61
N PRO A 124 5.46 -18.91 -1.41
CA PRO A 124 5.80 -18.21 -2.65
C PRO A 124 4.62 -18.22 -3.63
N ALA A 125 4.48 -17.18 -4.45
CA ALA A 125 3.34 -16.98 -5.37
C ALA A 125 3.02 -18.22 -6.22
N GLY A 126 4.04 -18.92 -6.73
CA GLY A 126 3.86 -20.12 -7.56
C GLY A 126 3.27 -21.34 -6.85
N ARG A 127 3.31 -21.40 -5.51
CA ARG A 127 2.79 -22.54 -4.73
C ARG A 127 1.43 -22.27 -4.05
N ARG A 128 0.96 -21.01 -4.05
CA ARG A 128 -0.27 -20.62 -3.33
C ARG A 128 -1.50 -21.28 -3.94
N TRP A 129 -1.67 -21.13 -5.24
CA TRP A 129 -2.81 -21.69 -5.96
C TRP A 129 -2.75 -23.22 -6.04
N ALA A 130 -1.56 -23.80 -6.08
CA ALA A 130 -1.40 -25.25 -5.98
C ALA A 130 -1.90 -25.79 -4.64
N LEU A 131 -1.58 -25.12 -3.52
CA LEU A 131 -2.11 -25.49 -2.19
C LEU A 131 -3.63 -25.35 -2.13
N VAL A 132 -4.17 -24.22 -2.61
CA VAL A 132 -5.62 -23.97 -2.61
C VAL A 132 -6.36 -25.01 -3.47
N ALA A 133 -5.85 -25.33 -4.66
CA ALA A 133 -6.43 -26.33 -5.54
C ALA A 133 -6.36 -27.74 -4.93
N ALA A 134 -5.22 -28.12 -4.34
CA ALA A 134 -5.07 -29.41 -3.66
C ALA A 134 -6.04 -29.53 -2.47
N ALA A 135 -6.18 -28.46 -1.67
CA ALA A 135 -7.11 -28.43 -0.55
C ALA A 135 -8.58 -28.46 -1.00
N ALA A 136 -8.92 -27.79 -2.11
CA ALA A 136 -10.26 -27.83 -2.67
C ALA A 136 -10.61 -29.24 -3.16
N ALA A 137 -9.68 -29.92 -3.84
CA ALA A 137 -9.84 -31.30 -4.25
C ALA A 137 -9.98 -32.25 -3.04
N ALA A 138 -9.16 -32.07 -2.01
CA ALA A 138 -9.25 -32.86 -0.78
C ALA A 138 -10.58 -32.65 -0.03
N ALA A 139 -11.04 -31.39 0.07
CA ALA A 139 -12.31 -31.06 0.70
C ALA A 139 -13.49 -31.65 -0.08
N GLY A 140 -13.48 -31.54 -1.41
CA GLY A 140 -14.49 -32.15 -2.26
C GLY A 140 -14.50 -33.68 -2.18
N GLY A 141 -13.32 -34.30 -2.19
CA GLY A 141 -13.18 -35.75 -2.04
C GLY A 141 -13.67 -36.27 -0.69
N ALA A 142 -13.34 -35.58 0.41
CA ALA A 142 -13.81 -35.95 1.75
C ALA A 142 -15.34 -35.80 1.87
N GLY A 143 -15.90 -34.67 1.40
CA GLY A 143 -17.34 -34.45 1.45
C GLY A 143 -18.12 -35.44 0.57
N GLY A 144 -17.71 -35.62 -0.68
CA GLY A 144 -18.34 -36.57 -1.60
C GLY A 144 -18.18 -38.03 -1.15
N GLY A 145 -17.02 -38.41 -0.63
CA GLY A 145 -16.78 -39.77 -0.11
C GLY A 145 -17.65 -40.11 1.10
N VAL A 146 -17.81 -39.18 2.05
CA VAL A 146 -18.73 -39.37 3.19
C VAL A 146 -20.18 -39.45 2.72
N ALA A 147 -20.59 -38.59 1.78
CA ALA A 147 -21.96 -38.63 1.24
C ALA A 147 -22.27 -39.96 0.54
N LEU A 148 -21.37 -40.47 -0.29
CA LEU A 148 -21.52 -41.79 -0.92
C LEU A 148 -21.64 -42.91 0.12
N ALA A 149 -20.83 -42.87 1.18
CA ALA A 149 -20.88 -43.86 2.26
C ALA A 149 -22.19 -43.81 3.08
N MET A 150 -22.84 -42.64 3.13
CA MET A 150 -24.06 -42.40 3.89
C MET A 150 -25.34 -42.51 3.04
N GLY A 151 -25.22 -42.68 1.72
CA GLY A 151 -26.35 -42.72 0.78
C GLY A 151 -26.94 -41.35 0.45
N ASP A 152 -26.20 -40.27 0.73
CA ASP A 152 -26.61 -38.88 0.46
C ASP A 152 -26.15 -38.43 -0.95
N ASP A 153 -26.65 -37.28 -1.44
CA ASP A 153 -26.24 -36.71 -2.74
C ASP A 153 -24.75 -36.28 -2.72
N PRO A 154 -23.88 -36.96 -3.51
CA PRO A 154 -22.44 -36.70 -3.49
C PRO A 154 -22.06 -35.40 -4.19
N LEU A 155 -22.87 -34.92 -5.14
CA LEU A 155 -22.52 -33.73 -5.93
C LEU A 155 -22.51 -32.48 -5.04
N PHE A 156 -23.57 -32.27 -4.25
CA PHE A 156 -23.64 -31.16 -3.32
C PHE A 156 -22.56 -31.24 -2.23
N ALA A 157 -22.37 -32.44 -1.65
CA ALA A 157 -21.41 -32.68 -0.59
C ALA A 157 -19.95 -32.53 -1.04
N ALA A 158 -19.64 -32.71 -2.33
CA ALA A 158 -18.32 -32.47 -2.89
C ALA A 158 -18.14 -31.02 -3.37
N ALA A 159 -19.13 -30.47 -4.09
CA ALA A 159 -19.00 -29.18 -4.76
C ALA A 159 -18.94 -28.02 -3.76
N LEU A 160 -19.77 -28.04 -2.71
CA LEU A 160 -19.84 -26.95 -1.77
C LEU A 160 -18.52 -26.79 -0.99
N PRO A 161 -17.93 -27.83 -0.36
CA PRO A 161 -16.65 -27.70 0.33
C PRO A 161 -15.50 -27.23 -0.56
N ALA A 162 -15.41 -27.75 -1.79
CA ALA A 162 -14.40 -27.35 -2.77
C ALA A 162 -14.55 -25.88 -3.19
N GLY A 163 -15.79 -25.45 -3.45
CA GLY A 163 -16.10 -24.05 -3.79
C GLY A 163 -15.76 -23.10 -2.65
N LEU A 164 -16.06 -23.47 -1.41
CA LEU A 164 -15.79 -22.67 -0.21
C LEU A 164 -14.28 -22.50 0.05
N VAL A 165 -13.48 -23.56 -0.13
CA VAL A 165 -12.01 -23.48 -0.06
C VAL A 165 -11.46 -22.55 -1.15
N THR A 166 -11.96 -22.68 -2.37
CA THR A 166 -11.52 -21.85 -3.49
C THR A 166 -11.88 -20.37 -3.27
N LEU A 167 -13.12 -20.10 -2.83
CA LEU A 167 -13.62 -18.75 -2.59
C LEU A 167 -12.88 -18.06 -1.44
N THR A 168 -12.71 -18.74 -0.31
CA THR A 168 -11.95 -18.18 0.84
C THR A 168 -10.49 -17.92 0.48
N GLY A 169 -9.87 -18.82 -0.28
CA GLY A 169 -8.51 -18.64 -0.81
C GLY A 169 -8.42 -17.43 -1.71
N TRP A 170 -9.34 -17.31 -2.67
CA TRP A 170 -9.43 -16.17 -3.59
C TRP A 170 -9.60 -14.84 -2.87
N VAL A 171 -10.57 -14.74 -1.96
CA VAL A 171 -10.84 -13.51 -1.19
C VAL A 171 -9.64 -13.12 -0.34
N THR A 172 -9.05 -14.06 0.39
CA THR A 172 -7.91 -13.79 1.29
C THR A 172 -6.67 -13.36 0.51
N LEU A 173 -6.32 -14.09 -0.56
CA LEU A 173 -5.16 -13.78 -1.38
C LEU A 173 -5.37 -12.49 -2.18
N GLY A 174 -6.57 -12.24 -2.69
CA GLY A 174 -6.93 -11.02 -3.41
C GLY A 174 -6.82 -9.77 -2.52
N MET A 175 -7.25 -9.86 -1.26
CA MET A 175 -7.14 -8.74 -0.31
C MET A 175 -5.67 -8.43 0.06
N LEU A 176 -4.81 -9.44 0.11
CA LEU A 176 -3.38 -9.21 0.35
C LEU A 176 -2.67 -8.67 -0.89
N TRP A 177 -3.06 -9.13 -2.08
CA TRP A 177 -2.56 -8.59 -3.34
C TRP A 177 -2.94 -7.11 -3.50
N SER A 178 -4.17 -6.73 -3.17
CA SER A 178 -4.59 -5.32 -3.24
C SER A 178 -3.80 -4.44 -2.28
N TRP A 179 -3.44 -4.94 -1.09
CA TRP A 179 -2.55 -4.25 -0.16
C TRP A 179 -1.13 -4.05 -0.74
N ASP A 180 -0.53 -5.09 -1.32
CA ASP A 180 0.79 -4.99 -1.98
C ASP A 180 0.76 -3.99 -3.16
N VAL A 181 -0.34 -3.96 -3.92
CA VAL A 181 -0.53 -3.00 -5.03
C VAL A 181 -0.66 -1.57 -4.50
N ALA A 182 -1.44 -1.36 -3.43
CA ALA A 182 -1.62 -0.04 -2.84
C ALA A 182 -0.29 0.54 -2.32
N ASP A 183 0.55 -0.29 -1.70
CA ASP A 183 1.86 0.14 -1.23
C ASP A 183 2.81 0.49 -2.38
N ARG A 184 2.88 -0.36 -3.42
CA ARG A 184 3.66 -0.09 -4.64
C ARG A 184 3.26 1.23 -5.29
N LEU A 185 1.96 1.51 -5.36
CA LEU A 185 1.44 2.76 -5.90
C LEU A 185 1.87 3.95 -5.04
N ASN A 186 1.80 3.84 -3.71
CA ASN A 186 2.25 4.89 -2.81
C ASN A 186 3.76 5.16 -2.94
N GLN A 187 4.57 4.10 -3.04
CA GLN A 187 6.00 4.23 -3.26
C GLN A 187 6.32 4.89 -4.61
N ALA A 188 5.65 4.48 -5.69
CA ALA A 188 5.81 5.07 -7.01
C ALA A 188 5.45 6.56 -7.02
N ARG A 189 4.37 6.96 -6.32
CA ARG A 189 3.98 8.37 -6.17
C ARG A 189 5.04 9.19 -5.43
N ARG A 190 5.63 8.65 -4.36
CA ARG A 190 6.73 9.32 -3.63
C ARG A 190 7.95 9.52 -4.52
N LEU A 191 8.37 8.48 -5.22
CA LEU A 191 9.50 8.56 -6.15
C LEU A 191 9.22 9.54 -7.30
N SER A 192 8.01 9.54 -7.85
CA SER A 192 7.61 10.50 -8.88
C SER A 192 7.65 11.95 -8.38
N ALA A 193 7.24 12.21 -7.14
CA ALA A 193 7.32 13.54 -6.54
C ALA A 193 8.78 13.97 -6.32
N GLU A 194 9.65 13.07 -5.87
CA GLU A 194 11.09 13.34 -5.73
C GLU A 194 11.78 13.62 -7.06
N LEU A 195 11.42 12.87 -8.11
CA LEU A 195 11.92 13.09 -9.46
C LEU A 195 11.47 14.45 -10.00
N ALA A 196 10.19 14.79 -9.86
CA ALA A 196 9.68 16.09 -10.30
C ALA A 196 10.42 17.26 -9.63
N VAL A 197 10.73 17.16 -8.34
CA VAL A 197 11.53 18.18 -7.64
C VAL A 197 12.97 18.24 -8.16
N LYS A 198 13.58 17.11 -8.50
CA LYS A 198 14.94 17.08 -9.08
C LYS A 198 14.97 17.67 -10.49
N ASP A 199 14.01 17.31 -11.32
CA ASP A 199 13.88 17.83 -12.68
C ASP A 199 13.69 19.35 -12.67
N GLU A 200 12.88 19.86 -11.73
CA GLU A 200 12.70 21.31 -11.52
C GLU A 200 14.02 22.00 -11.15
N ARG A 201 14.82 21.39 -10.27
CA ARG A 201 16.13 21.92 -9.88
C ARG A 201 17.13 21.92 -11.03
N LEU A 202 17.11 20.90 -11.89
CA LEU A 202 17.96 20.83 -13.07
C LEU A 202 17.57 21.90 -14.09
N ARG A 203 16.26 22.06 -14.35
CA ARG A 203 15.75 23.14 -15.22
C ARG A 203 16.19 24.50 -14.69
N PHE A 204 16.00 24.75 -13.39
CA PHE A 204 16.44 25.99 -12.75
C PHE A 204 17.95 26.22 -12.89
N ALA A 205 18.77 25.19 -12.70
CA ALA A 205 20.22 25.31 -12.86
C ALA A 205 20.62 25.64 -14.31
N ALA A 206 19.91 25.08 -15.30
CA ALA A 206 20.11 25.40 -16.71
C ALA A 206 19.72 26.85 -17.00
N ASP A 207 18.52 27.28 -16.60
CA ASP A 207 18.05 28.67 -16.79
C ASP A 207 19.01 29.68 -16.14
N LEU A 208 19.54 29.35 -14.96
CA LEU A 208 20.53 30.17 -14.26
C LEU A 208 21.86 30.22 -15.02
N HIS A 209 22.31 29.10 -15.57
CA HIS A 209 23.55 29.02 -16.34
C HIS A 209 23.43 29.81 -17.66
N ASP A 210 22.28 29.76 -18.33
CA ASP A 210 22.06 30.46 -19.59
C ASP A 210 22.10 31.99 -19.42
N ILE A 211 21.43 32.50 -18.38
CA ILE A 211 21.46 33.93 -18.01
C ILE A 211 22.91 34.36 -17.72
N GLN A 212 23.63 33.60 -16.89
CA GLN A 212 25.02 33.91 -16.55
C GLN A 212 25.95 33.82 -17.77
N GLY A 213 25.79 32.80 -18.60
CA GLY A 213 26.60 32.56 -19.79
C GLY A 213 26.52 33.72 -20.79
N HIS A 214 25.31 34.24 -21.03
CA HIS A 214 25.13 35.38 -21.91
C HIS A 214 25.86 36.64 -21.41
N HIS A 215 25.67 37.00 -20.14
CA HIS A 215 26.34 38.17 -19.56
C HIS A 215 27.87 38.04 -19.59
N LEU A 216 28.40 36.86 -19.24
CA LEU A 216 29.84 36.62 -19.22
C LEU A 216 30.45 36.72 -20.62
N GLN A 217 29.77 36.24 -21.67
CA GLN A 217 30.23 36.41 -23.06
C GLN A 217 30.32 37.87 -23.48
N VAL A 218 29.30 38.69 -23.18
CA VAL A 218 29.31 40.13 -23.52
C VAL A 218 30.39 40.87 -22.73
N ILE A 219 30.55 40.54 -21.44
CA ILE A 219 31.62 41.10 -20.60
C ILE A 219 32.98 40.77 -21.20
N ALA A 220 33.26 39.52 -21.56
CA ALA A 220 34.52 39.10 -22.15
C ALA A 220 34.83 39.86 -23.45
N LEU A 221 33.86 39.96 -24.37
CA LEU A 221 34.00 40.67 -25.64
C LEU A 221 34.30 42.17 -25.44
N LYS A 222 33.60 42.84 -24.52
CA LYS A 222 33.84 44.27 -24.23
C LYS A 222 35.17 44.51 -23.49
N SER A 223 35.55 43.59 -22.60
CA SER A 223 36.88 43.57 -21.97
C SER A 223 38.00 43.45 -22.99
N GLU A 224 37.86 42.57 -23.97
CA GLU A 224 38.82 42.42 -25.05
C GLU A 224 38.90 43.69 -25.93
N LEU A 225 37.75 44.27 -26.28
CA LEU A 225 37.70 45.51 -27.06
C LEU A 225 38.39 46.68 -26.31
N ALA A 226 38.13 46.82 -25.02
CA ALA A 226 38.78 47.86 -24.21
C ALA A 226 40.30 47.66 -24.12
N ALA A 227 40.77 46.42 -23.98
CA ALA A 227 42.20 46.10 -23.99
C ALA A 227 42.86 46.48 -25.32
N ARG A 228 42.19 46.21 -26.46
CA ARG A 228 42.67 46.60 -27.80
C ARG A 228 42.72 48.12 -28.00
N LEU A 229 41.79 48.85 -27.38
CA LEU A 229 41.70 50.32 -27.49
C LEU A 229 42.59 51.07 -26.48
N ALA A 230 43.14 50.39 -25.48
CA ALA A 230 43.82 51.05 -24.34
C ALA A 230 44.94 52.02 -24.74
N ALA A 231 45.70 51.71 -25.78
CA ALA A 231 46.77 52.58 -26.29
C ALA A 231 46.30 53.53 -27.41
N ALA A 232 45.34 53.11 -28.23
CA ALA A 232 44.92 53.82 -29.44
C ALA A 232 43.80 54.85 -29.19
N ASP A 233 42.87 54.55 -28.28
CA ASP A 233 41.76 55.41 -27.90
C ASP A 233 41.40 55.18 -26.40
N PRO A 234 42.13 55.82 -25.48
CA PRO A 234 41.94 55.64 -24.05
C PRO A 234 40.54 56.05 -23.56
N ALA A 235 39.93 57.05 -24.20
CA ALA A 235 38.60 57.53 -23.84
C ALA A 235 37.52 56.49 -24.15
N ARG A 236 37.61 55.85 -25.32
CA ARG A 236 36.70 54.76 -25.70
C ARG A 236 36.94 53.49 -24.90
N ALA A 237 38.20 53.16 -24.60
CA ALA A 237 38.53 52.05 -23.69
C ALA A 237 37.89 52.25 -22.30
N ALA A 238 37.95 53.46 -21.74
CA ALA A 238 37.30 53.79 -20.47
C ALA A 238 35.76 53.70 -20.56
N ALA A 239 35.16 54.05 -21.69
CA ALA A 239 33.72 53.90 -21.91
C ALA A 239 33.29 52.42 -21.93
N GLU A 240 34.03 51.55 -22.63
CA GLU A 240 33.77 50.10 -22.62
C GLU A 240 33.90 49.50 -21.22
N MET A 241 34.85 49.97 -20.39
CA MET A 241 35.01 49.49 -19.00
C MET A 241 33.90 49.94 -18.06
N ARG A 242 33.28 51.10 -18.33
CA ARG A 242 32.05 51.49 -17.63
C ARG A 242 30.87 50.57 -18.00
N GLU A 243 30.76 50.19 -19.28
CA GLU A 243 29.76 49.21 -19.72
C GLU A 243 29.96 47.84 -19.09
N VAL A 244 31.19 47.32 -19.05
CA VAL A 244 31.50 46.05 -18.37
C VAL A 244 31.10 46.10 -16.90
N ARG A 245 31.44 47.18 -16.19
CA ARG A 245 31.02 47.36 -14.78
C ARG A 245 29.51 47.35 -14.62
N ARG A 246 28.77 48.00 -15.54
CA ARG A 246 27.30 48.01 -15.53
C ARG A 246 26.73 46.61 -15.78
N LEU A 247 27.18 45.94 -16.84
CA LEU A 247 26.77 44.57 -17.20
C LEU A 247 27.03 43.57 -16.07
N ALA A 248 28.18 43.66 -15.39
CA ALA A 248 28.49 42.80 -14.24
C ALA A 248 27.54 43.06 -13.05
N ALA A 249 27.18 44.32 -12.80
CA ALA A 249 26.22 44.67 -11.75
C ALA A 249 24.79 44.18 -12.09
N ASP A 250 24.39 44.28 -13.35
CA ASP A 250 23.09 43.81 -13.84
C ASP A 250 23.00 42.28 -13.79
N ALA A 251 24.02 41.56 -14.26
CA ALA A 251 24.09 40.11 -14.17
C ALA A 251 23.96 39.59 -12.71
N LEU A 252 24.60 40.28 -11.77
CA LEU A 252 24.50 39.96 -10.34
C LEU A 252 23.09 40.21 -9.80
N ARG A 253 22.44 41.29 -10.26
CA ARG A 253 21.05 41.65 -9.89
C ARG A 253 20.06 40.62 -10.42
N ASP A 254 20.19 40.23 -11.68
CA ASP A 254 19.30 39.27 -12.33
C ASP A 254 19.45 37.88 -11.72
N THR A 255 20.69 37.45 -11.45
CA THR A 255 20.98 36.23 -10.68
C THR A 255 20.33 36.26 -9.29
N ARG A 256 20.42 37.38 -8.57
CA ARG A 256 19.78 37.54 -7.25
C ARG A 256 18.26 37.52 -7.36
N ALA A 257 17.68 38.17 -8.37
CA ALA A 257 16.24 38.19 -8.58
C ALA A 257 15.69 36.78 -8.85
N VAL A 258 16.36 35.99 -9.69
CA VAL A 258 16.00 34.60 -10.00
C VAL A 258 16.11 33.69 -8.75
N VAL A 259 17.21 33.80 -7.99
CA VAL A 259 17.39 33.01 -6.75
C VAL A 259 16.41 33.42 -5.64
N GLN A 260 16.05 34.71 -5.55
CA GLN A 260 15.09 35.21 -4.56
C GLN A 260 13.64 34.87 -4.95
N GLY A 261 13.30 34.94 -6.24
CA GLY A 261 12.00 34.50 -6.77
C GLY A 261 11.74 33.02 -6.49
N TYR A 262 12.77 32.17 -6.51
CA TYR A 262 12.68 30.76 -6.15
C TYR A 262 12.48 30.50 -4.64
N ARG A 263 12.93 31.42 -3.76
CA ARG A 263 12.70 31.31 -2.30
C ARG A 263 11.37 31.89 -1.84
N ARG A 264 10.77 32.78 -2.62
CA ARG A 264 9.44 33.33 -2.37
C ARG A 264 8.47 32.73 -3.37
N THR A 265 7.91 31.55 -3.06
CA THR A 265 6.53 31.34 -3.49
C THR A 265 5.70 32.51 -2.97
N THR A 266 4.92 33.15 -3.84
CA THR A 266 4.06 34.25 -3.41
C THR A 266 3.04 33.72 -2.41
N LEU A 267 2.66 34.53 -1.42
CA LEU A 267 1.64 34.15 -0.43
C LEU A 267 0.36 33.67 -1.14
N GLU A 268 0.00 34.35 -2.22
CA GLU A 268 -1.14 34.03 -3.07
C GLU A 268 -1.00 32.66 -3.77
N ALA A 269 0.19 32.32 -4.28
CA ALA A 269 0.46 31.01 -4.85
C ALA A 269 0.34 29.91 -3.79
N GLU A 270 0.81 30.14 -2.56
CA GLU A 270 0.69 29.13 -1.50
C GLU A 270 -0.69 29.02 -0.87
N ILE A 271 -1.44 30.11 -0.79
CA ILE A 271 -2.84 30.06 -0.39
C ILE A 271 -3.62 29.25 -1.43
N THR A 272 -3.40 29.51 -2.73
CA THR A 272 -4.05 28.76 -3.80
C THR A 272 -3.67 27.26 -3.76
N ASN A 273 -2.39 26.95 -3.55
CA ASN A 273 -1.90 25.58 -3.44
C ASN A 273 -2.49 24.86 -2.21
N ALA A 274 -2.51 25.52 -1.04
CA ALA A 274 -3.08 25.00 0.19
C ALA A 274 -4.58 24.70 0.04
N THR A 275 -5.36 25.60 -0.57
CA THR A 275 -6.79 25.39 -0.83
C THR A 275 -7.04 24.19 -1.73
N ARG A 276 -6.23 23.98 -2.78
CA ARG A 276 -6.35 22.80 -3.66
C ARG A 276 -6.07 21.49 -2.93
N VAL A 277 -5.06 21.47 -2.05
CA VAL A 277 -4.73 20.28 -1.24
C VAL A 277 -5.85 19.95 -0.26
N LEU A 278 -6.45 20.96 0.39
CA LEU A 278 -7.59 20.78 1.29
C LEU A 278 -8.83 20.25 0.55
N ALA A 279 -9.14 20.82 -0.62
CA ALA A 279 -10.23 20.35 -1.47
C ALA A 279 -10.04 18.89 -1.93
N ALA A 280 -8.82 18.51 -2.31
CA ALA A 280 -8.50 17.13 -2.70
C ALA A 280 -8.64 16.12 -1.54
N ALA A 281 -8.57 16.59 -0.29
CA ALA A 281 -8.81 15.79 0.91
C ALA A 281 -10.30 15.79 1.34
N GLY A 282 -11.20 16.44 0.60
CA GLY A 282 -12.62 16.58 0.93
C GLY A 282 -12.89 17.57 2.06
N ILE A 283 -11.95 18.47 2.35
CA ILE A 283 -12.09 19.53 3.35
C ILE A 283 -12.51 20.81 2.64
N ASP A 284 -13.70 21.30 2.98
CA ASP A 284 -14.18 22.58 2.48
C ASP A 284 -13.41 23.72 3.16
N ALA A 285 -12.74 24.56 2.37
CA ALA A 285 -11.82 25.59 2.87
C ALA A 285 -12.09 26.91 2.17
N THR A 286 -12.40 27.94 2.97
CA THR A 286 -12.58 29.31 2.51
C THR A 286 -11.36 30.15 2.85
N THR A 287 -10.83 30.88 1.88
CA THR A 287 -9.65 31.75 2.05
C THR A 287 -10.04 33.20 1.86
N HIS A 288 -9.80 34.01 2.89
CA HIS A 288 -9.86 35.47 2.82
C HIS A 288 -8.44 36.02 2.81
N VAL A 289 -8.11 36.79 1.76
CA VAL A 289 -6.85 37.49 1.63
C VAL A 289 -7.17 38.98 1.70
N ASP A 290 -6.71 39.65 2.74
CA ASP A 290 -6.82 41.11 2.80
C ASP A 290 -5.91 41.74 1.73
N PRO A 291 -6.40 42.75 0.98
CA PRO A 291 -5.58 43.44 0.00
C PRO A 291 -4.41 44.13 0.72
N ALA A 292 -3.19 43.81 0.31
CA ALA A 292 -1.99 44.43 0.85
C ALA A 292 -2.00 45.94 0.54
N GLY A 293 -1.83 46.76 1.58
CA GLY A 293 -1.57 48.19 1.45
C GLY A 293 -0.18 48.49 0.91
#